data_AF-A0A4Q6BH23-F1
#
_entry.id   AF-A0A4Q6BH23-F1
#
_cell.length_a   1.000
_cell.length_b   1.000
_cell.length_c   1.000
_cell.angle_alpha   90.00
_cell.angle_beta   90.00
_cell.angle_gamma   90.00
#
_symmetry.space_group_name_H-M   'P 1'
#
loop_
_entity.id
_entity.type
_entity.pdbx_description
1 polymer ?
#
loop_
_entity_poly.entity_id
_entity_poly.type
_entity_poly.pdbx_seq_one_letter_code
_entity_poly.pdbx_strand_id
1 'polypeptide(L)'
;MAGIPPLNTCLGCHQYVRTDKDPIKFITAKWKANEPMQWTKVHDLPDFVRFSHRPHVQKGIDCAQCHGEVEKMQTVKQVNSLQMGWCVECHQANKAPIQCATCHY
;
A
#
# COMPACT_ATOMS: atom_id res chain seq x y z
N MET A 1 -1.39 -2.13 -10.41
CA MET A 1 -0.24 -1.35 -9.91
C MET A 1 -0.51 -1.07 -8.45
N ALA A 2 0.47 -1.24 -7.58
CA ALA A 2 0.35 -0.92 -6.16
C ALA A 2 1.63 -0.18 -5.76
N GLY A 3 1.48 1.07 -5.37
CA GLY A 3 2.58 1.97 -5.06
C GLY A 3 2.02 3.28 -4.52
N ILE A 4 2.81 3.96 -3.69
CA ILE A 4 2.44 5.27 -3.18
C ILE A 4 2.52 6.26 -4.34
N PRO A 5 1.47 7.07 -4.58
CA PRO A 5 1.46 7.97 -5.72
C PRO A 5 2.55 9.05 -5.59
N PRO A 6 3.13 9.50 -6.71
CA PRO A 6 4.06 10.63 -6.73
C PRO A 6 3.35 11.94 -6.36
N LEU A 7 4.11 12.93 -5.88
CA LEU A 7 3.59 14.21 -5.37
C LEU A 7 2.74 15.00 -6.38
N ASN A 8 3.04 14.89 -7.68
CA ASN A 8 2.23 15.50 -8.74
C ASN A 8 0.78 15.00 -8.74
N THR A 9 0.52 13.76 -8.30
CA THR A 9 -0.84 13.24 -8.15
C THR A 9 -1.61 14.04 -7.10
N CYS A 10 -0.98 14.36 -5.97
CA CYS A 10 -1.58 15.18 -4.92
C CYS A 10 -1.85 16.61 -5.43
N LEU A 11 -0.89 17.17 -6.15
CA LEU A 11 -0.97 18.53 -6.69
C LEU A 11 -1.88 18.68 -7.91
N GLY A 12 -2.31 17.58 -8.54
CA GLY A 12 -3.31 17.63 -9.60
C GLY A 12 -4.58 18.38 -9.18
N CYS A 13 -4.95 18.30 -7.90
CA CYS A 13 -6.06 19.08 -7.31
C CYS A 13 -5.57 20.18 -6.36
N HIS A 14 -4.54 19.90 -5.55
CA HIS A 14 -4.11 20.81 -4.48
C HIS A 14 -3.33 22.04 -4.95
N GLN A 15 -3.21 22.26 -6.26
CA GLN A 15 -2.87 23.56 -6.82
C GLN A 15 -3.99 24.61 -6.63
N TYR A 16 -5.24 24.15 -6.50
CA TYR A 16 -6.42 25.03 -6.42
C TYR A 16 -7.29 24.73 -5.20
N VAL A 17 -7.25 23.50 -4.68
CA VAL A 17 -8.13 23.04 -3.59
C VAL A 17 -7.43 23.13 -2.25
N ARG A 18 -8.04 23.86 -1.29
CA ARG A 18 -7.61 23.96 0.12
C ARG A 18 -6.13 24.37 0.29
N THR A 19 -5.66 25.25 -0.58
CA THR A 19 -4.28 25.76 -0.63
C THR A 19 -3.86 26.51 0.64
N ASP A 20 -4.82 26.95 1.44
CA ASP A 20 -4.64 27.65 2.71
C ASP A 20 -4.23 26.72 3.87
N LYS A 21 -4.42 25.40 3.75
CA LYS A 21 -4.18 24.44 4.83
C LYS A 21 -2.71 24.05 4.94
N ASP A 22 -2.20 23.98 6.17
CA ASP A 22 -0.79 23.71 6.44
C ASP A 22 -0.28 22.37 5.87
N PRO A 23 -1.04 21.25 5.92
CA PRO A 23 -0.62 20.01 5.25
C PRO A 23 -0.43 20.18 3.73
N ILE A 24 -1.25 21.03 3.09
CA ILE A 24 -1.16 21.28 1.65
C ILE A 24 0.02 22.19 1.33
N LYS A 25 0.29 23.20 2.17
CA LYS A 25 1.51 24.02 2.06
C LYS A 25 2.77 23.15 2.19
N PHE A 26 2.78 22.19 3.13
CA PHE A 26 3.88 21.25 3.32
C PHE A 26 4.15 20.41 2.07
N ILE A 27 3.11 19.77 1.51
CA ILE A 27 3.24 18.97 0.28
C ILE A 27 3.71 19.84 -0.90
N THR A 28 3.16 21.05 -1.04
CA THR A 28 3.53 21.99 -2.10
C THR A 28 4.98 22.44 -1.97
N ALA A 29 5.47 22.69 -0.76
CA ALA A 29 6.86 23.08 -0.50
C ALA A 29 7.82 21.93 -0.90
N LYS A 30 7.51 20.69 -0.50
CA LYS A 30 8.30 19.51 -0.89
C LYS A 30 8.37 19.34 -2.41
N TRP A 31 7.25 19.50 -3.09
CA TRP A 31 7.21 19.42 -4.54
C TRP A 31 8.04 20.53 -5.22
N LYS A 32 7.93 21.79 -4.75
CA LYS A 32 8.73 22.92 -5.28
C LYS A 32 10.23 22.72 -5.06
N ALA A 33 10.61 22.12 -3.93
CA ALA A 33 12.00 21.78 -3.61
C ALA A 33 12.51 20.55 -4.37
N ASN A 34 11.66 19.88 -5.17
CA ASN A 34 11.96 18.60 -5.80
C ASN A 34 12.41 17.52 -4.79
N GLU A 35 11.88 17.60 -3.57
CA GLU A 35 12.19 16.67 -2.48
C GLU A 35 11.13 15.58 -2.38
N PRO A 36 11.51 14.29 -2.38
CA PRO A 36 10.56 13.20 -2.24
C PRO A 36 9.98 13.14 -0.82
N MET A 37 8.71 12.75 -0.73
CA MET A 37 8.07 12.44 0.54
C MET A 37 8.69 11.20 1.18
N GLN A 38 9.04 11.32 2.46
CA GLN A 38 9.54 10.21 3.26
C GLN A 38 8.35 9.48 3.91
N TRP A 39 7.85 8.46 3.22
CA TRP A 39 6.74 7.65 3.70
C TRP A 39 7.20 6.57 4.66
N THR A 40 6.51 6.43 5.78
CA THR A 40 6.60 5.22 6.60
C THR A 40 5.71 4.15 5.98
N LYS A 41 6.31 3.03 5.55
CA LYS A 41 5.53 1.89 5.08
C LYS A 41 4.83 1.24 6.27
N VAL A 42 3.50 1.09 6.17
CA VAL A 42 2.69 0.41 7.18
C VAL A 42 2.74 -1.11 7.01
N HIS A 43 2.80 -1.58 5.76
CA HIS A 43 2.91 -2.99 5.41
C HIS A 43 4.29 -3.21 4.78
N ASP A 44 5.21 -3.77 5.55
CA ASP A 44 6.59 -4.02 5.12
C ASP A 44 6.93 -5.50 5.35
N LEU A 45 6.93 -6.26 4.26
CA LEU A 45 7.34 -7.67 4.29
C LEU A 45 8.86 -7.77 4.22
N PRO A 46 9.47 -8.81 4.81
CA PRO A 46 10.91 -9.00 4.72
C PRO A 46 11.40 -9.10 3.27
N ASP A 47 12.61 -8.61 2.99
CA ASP A 47 13.16 -8.53 1.63
C ASP A 47 13.34 -9.90 0.93
N PHE A 48 13.46 -10.97 1.72
CA PHE A 48 13.51 -12.35 1.21
C PHE A 48 12.11 -12.90 0.81
N VAL A 49 11.07 -12.08 0.91
CA VAL A 49 9.70 -12.39 0.47
C VAL A 49 9.37 -11.59 -0.79
N ARG A 50 9.07 -12.29 -1.88
CA ARG A 50 8.57 -11.70 -3.12
C ARG A 50 7.03 -11.70 -3.12
N PHE A 51 6.45 -10.55 -2.82
CA PHE A 51 5.02 -10.33 -2.97
C PHE A 51 4.66 -9.64 -4.29
N SER A 52 3.57 -10.09 -4.94
CA SER A 52 3.02 -9.42 -6.12
C SER A 52 1.52 -9.25 -5.99
N HIS A 53 1.03 -8.01 -6.12
CA HIS A 53 -0.40 -7.72 -6.11
C HIS A 53 -1.14 -8.30 -7.33
N ARG A 54 -0.44 -8.49 -8.46
CA ARG A 54 -1.05 -8.85 -9.74
C ARG A 54 -1.90 -10.14 -9.70
N PRO A 55 -1.38 -11.30 -9.25
CA PRO A 55 -2.18 -12.53 -9.21
C PRO A 55 -3.38 -12.41 -8.26
N HIS A 56 -3.23 -11.73 -7.13
CA HIS A 56 -4.30 -11.56 -6.14
C HIS A 56 -5.46 -10.72 -6.69
N VAL A 57 -5.14 -9.54 -7.25
CA VAL A 57 -6.14 -8.66 -7.85
C VAL A 57 -6.79 -9.30 -9.08
N GLN A 58 -6.02 -10.03 -9.91
CA GLN A 58 -6.57 -10.76 -11.07
C GLN A 58 -7.54 -11.88 -10.67
N LYS A 59 -7.42 -12.42 -9.46
CA LYS A 59 -8.36 -13.39 -8.90
C LYS A 59 -9.57 -12.76 -8.21
N GLY A 60 -9.67 -11.43 -8.22
CA GLY A 60 -10.81 -10.71 -7.63
C GLY A 60 -10.77 -10.64 -6.10
N ILE A 61 -9.60 -10.87 -5.48
CA ILE A 61 -9.41 -10.67 -4.05
C ILE A 61 -9.52 -9.16 -3.76
N ASP A 62 -10.42 -8.80 -2.84
CA ASP A 62 -10.66 -7.41 -2.48
C ASP A 62 -9.48 -6.86 -1.65
N CYS A 63 -9.10 -5.61 -1.92
CA CYS A 63 -8.13 -4.85 -1.15
C CYS A 63 -8.42 -4.92 0.36
N ALA A 64 -9.70 -4.85 0.73
CA ALA A 64 -10.12 -4.84 2.13
C ALA A 64 -9.83 -6.16 2.86
N GLN A 65 -9.73 -7.29 2.14
CA GLN A 65 -9.40 -8.58 2.75
C GLN A 65 -7.96 -8.60 3.30
N CYS A 66 -7.04 -7.85 2.67
CA CYS A 66 -5.65 -7.75 3.11
C CYS A 66 -5.40 -6.50 3.98
N HIS A 67 -5.92 -5.35 3.57
CA HIS A 67 -5.60 -4.04 4.17
C HIS A 67 -6.69 -3.50 5.11
N GLY A 68 -7.83 -4.16 5.21
CA GLY A 68 -9.00 -3.67 5.93
C GLY A 68 -9.77 -2.58 5.18
N GLU A 69 -10.79 -2.04 5.82
CA GLU A 69 -11.63 -0.94 5.31
C GLU A 69 -10.87 0.39 5.31
N VAL A 70 -9.90 0.54 4.41
CA VAL A 70 -9.02 1.71 4.29
C VAL A 70 -9.82 3.01 4.11
N GLU A 71 -10.98 2.95 3.47
CA GLU A 71 -11.89 4.09 3.30
C GLU A 71 -12.45 4.64 4.62
N LYS A 72 -12.47 3.83 5.68
CA LYS A 72 -12.88 4.24 7.03
C LYS A 72 -11.68 4.57 7.93
N MET A 73 -10.46 4.46 7.42
CA MET A 73 -9.25 4.76 8.18
C MET A 73 -8.86 6.23 8.02
N GLN A 74 -8.84 6.97 9.14
CA GLN A 74 -8.25 8.30 9.17
C GLN A 74 -6.73 8.27 8.93
N THR A 75 -6.07 7.24 9.48
CA THR A 75 -4.66 6.93 9.27
C THR A 75 -4.54 5.44 8.98
N VAL A 76 -3.81 5.07 7.92
CA VAL A 76 -3.63 3.68 7.53
C VAL A 76 -2.94 2.91 8.66
N LYS A 77 -3.49 1.75 9.00
CA LYS A 77 -2.93 0.83 9.99
C LYS A 77 -2.94 -0.59 9.46
N GLN A 78 -2.06 -1.42 9.99
CA GLN A 78 -2.03 -2.83 9.67
C GLN A 78 -3.11 -3.56 10.48
N VAL A 79 -4.09 -4.16 9.79
CA VAL A 79 -5.19 -4.91 10.43
C VAL A 79 -4.96 -6.42 10.45
N ASN A 80 -4.25 -6.93 9.45
CA ASN A 80 -3.85 -8.33 9.33
C ASN A 80 -2.35 -8.46 9.59
N SER A 81 -1.89 -9.58 10.15
CA SER A 81 -0.46 -9.77 10.41
C SER A 81 0.37 -9.81 9.13
N LEU A 82 -0.20 -10.32 8.03
CA LEU A 82 0.50 -10.59 6.76
C LEU A 82 1.79 -11.41 6.92
N GLN A 83 1.90 -12.12 8.05
CA GLN A 83 2.98 -13.06 8.29
C GLN A 83 2.72 -14.35 7.52
N MET A 84 3.75 -15.19 7.39
CA MET A 84 3.67 -16.43 6.63
C MET A 84 2.43 -17.27 6.95
N GLY A 85 2.08 -17.43 8.24
CA GLY A 85 0.89 -18.18 8.65
C GLY A 85 -0.41 -17.67 8.02
N TRP A 86 -0.64 -16.35 8.09
CA TRP A 86 -1.80 -15.71 7.49
C TRP A 86 -1.84 -15.90 5.96
N CYS A 87 -0.69 -15.75 5.30
CA CYS A 87 -0.58 -15.96 3.85
C CYS A 87 -0.89 -17.41 3.46
N VAL A 88 -0.31 -18.39 4.17
CA VAL A 88 -0.49 -19.82 3.91
C VAL A 88 -1.93 -20.24 4.17
N GLU A 89 -2.55 -19.78 5.26
CA GLU A 89 -3.96 -20.05 5.57
C GLU A 89 -4.88 -19.54 4.47
N CYS A 90 -4.68 -18.29 4.02
CA CYS A 90 -5.44 -17.71 2.93
C CYS A 90 -5.23 -18.48 1.61
N HIS A 91 -3.99 -18.88 1.30
CA HIS A 91 -3.68 -19.66 0.11
C HIS A 91 -4.33 -21.05 0.16
N GLN A 92 -4.32 -21.73 1.30
CA GLN A 92 -4.98 -23.02 1.48
C GLN A 92 -6.49 -22.92 1.25
N ALA A 93 -7.14 -21.91 1.84
CA ALA A 93 -8.57 -21.66 1.67
C ALA A 93 -8.96 -21.42 0.20
N ASN A 94 -8.06 -20.83 -0.58
CA ASN A 94 -8.27 -20.50 -1.99
C ASN A 94 -7.62 -21.48 -2.99
N LYS A 95 -7.06 -22.61 -2.50
CA LYS A 95 -6.34 -23.60 -3.30
C LYS A 95 -5.21 -22.98 -4.16
N ALA A 96 -4.51 -21.99 -3.60
CA ALA A 96 -3.39 -21.32 -4.22
C ALA A 96 -2.05 -22.01 -3.89
N PRO A 97 -0.97 -21.78 -4.67
CA PRO A 97 0.35 -22.37 -4.41
C PRO A 97 0.90 -21.98 -3.03
N ILE A 98 1.44 -22.94 -2.29
CA ILE A 98 2.03 -22.76 -0.94
C ILE A 98 3.48 -23.23 -0.86
N GLN A 99 4.10 -23.55 -1.99
CA GLN A 99 5.50 -23.95 -2.00
C GLN A 99 6.38 -22.79 -1.56
N CYS A 100 7.47 -23.06 -0.84
CA CYS A 100 8.39 -22.02 -0.33
C CYS A 100 8.84 -21.06 -1.45
N ALA A 101 9.21 -21.60 -2.61
CA ALA A 101 9.65 -20.84 -3.79
C ALA A 101 8.55 -19.96 -4.43
N THR A 102 7.29 -20.09 -4.00
CA THR A 102 6.21 -19.18 -4.41
C THR A 102 6.43 -17.78 -3.84
N CYS A 103 6.94 -17.71 -2.61
CA CYS A 103 7.07 -16.47 -1.85
C CYS A 103 8.53 -16.12 -1.56
N HIS A 104 9.43 -17.09 -1.57
CA HIS A 104 10.84 -16.94 -1.22
C HIS A 104 11.75 -17.19 -2.42
N TYR A 105 12.96 -16.64 -2.36
CA TYR A 105 14.06 -16.96 -3.28
C TYR A 105 14.69 -18.31 -2.93
#